data_AF-A0A2R6MUW7-F1
#
_entry.id   AF-A0A2R6MUW7-F1
#
_cell.length_a   1.000
_cell.length_b   1.000
_cell.length_c   1.000
_cell.angle_alpha   90.00
_cell.angle_beta   90.00
_cell.angle_gamma   90.00
#
_symmetry.space_group_name_H-M   'P 1'
#
loop_
_entity.id
_entity.type
_entity.pdbx_description
1 polymer ?
#
loop_
_entity_poly.entity_id
_entity_poly.type
_entity_poly.pdbx_seq_one_letter_code
_entity_poly.pdbx_strand_id
1 'polypeptide(L)'
;MTKRAVLKTYQRFLERVSEEVLDVVSEKAGGGLAGRAIRRSAGVVTERIEEQMREQGRVLVEYTAARVRGEEDLSAYEREFLETNPVWNRYDGDGEAELRAHLLDHFEEAASDLEPLVASEAEDFWTALGEAYTRREAEEILDRHFSQAETFERYRDGVFSSRRIGDLVIDILETGEERFRASLDAELDRVYGE
;
A
#
# COMPACT_ATOMS: atom_id res chain seq x y z
N MET A 1 22.63 -5.02 1.88
CA MET A 1 21.22 -5.35 1.93
C MET A 1 20.83 -6.00 0.64
N THR A 2 20.13 -7.11 0.77
CA THR A 2 19.63 -7.78 -0.43
C THR A 2 18.25 -7.20 -0.73
N LYS A 3 17.94 -6.96 -2.02
CA LYS A 3 16.57 -6.78 -2.54
C LYS A 3 15.55 -7.69 -1.82
N ARG A 4 16.00 -8.90 -1.49
CA ARG A 4 15.23 -9.91 -0.76
C ARG A 4 14.80 -9.49 0.66
N ALA A 5 15.60 -8.73 1.40
CA ALA A 5 15.27 -8.25 2.75
C ALA A 5 14.19 -7.16 2.72
N VAL A 6 14.30 -6.18 1.81
CA VAL A 6 13.23 -5.19 1.56
C VAL A 6 11.96 -5.90 1.09
N LEU A 7 12.04 -6.74 0.06
CA LEU A 7 10.88 -7.45 -0.48
C LEU A 7 10.15 -8.26 0.61
N LYS A 8 10.90 -9.01 1.42
CA LYS A 8 10.32 -9.82 2.50
C LYS A 8 9.64 -8.97 3.57
N THR A 9 10.21 -7.82 3.92
CA THR A 9 9.61 -6.93 4.93
C THR A 9 8.38 -6.22 4.39
N TYR A 10 8.45 -5.75 3.15
CA TYR A 10 7.33 -5.13 2.46
C TYR A 10 6.15 -6.11 2.28
N GLN A 11 6.42 -7.37 1.92
CA GLN A 11 5.42 -8.43 1.88
C GLN A 11 4.76 -8.66 3.24
N ARG A 12 5.53 -8.68 4.34
CA ARG A 12 4.97 -8.80 5.69
C ARG A 12 4.13 -7.60 6.10
N PHE A 13 4.50 -6.39 5.67
CA PHE A 13 3.67 -5.21 5.90
C PHE A 13 2.33 -5.33 5.20
N LEU A 14 2.33 -5.70 3.92
CA LEU A 14 1.11 -5.89 3.15
C LEU A 14 0.26 -7.04 3.70
N GLU A 15 0.87 -8.14 4.14
CA GLU A 15 0.15 -9.21 4.85
C GLU A 15 -0.53 -8.71 6.12
N ARG A 16 0.17 -7.93 6.95
CA ARG A 16 -0.38 -7.37 8.19
C ARG A 16 -1.48 -6.35 7.94
N VAL A 17 -1.31 -5.45 6.97
CA VAL A 17 -2.37 -4.52 6.55
C VAL A 17 -3.60 -5.29 6.08
N SER A 18 -3.43 -6.32 5.25
CA SER A 18 -4.54 -7.16 4.81
C SER A 18 -5.28 -7.81 5.98
N GLU A 19 -4.54 -8.33 6.97
CA GLU A 19 -5.13 -8.94 8.16
C GLU A 19 -5.96 -7.93 8.96
N GLU A 20 -5.41 -6.75 9.24
CA GLU A 20 -6.14 -5.66 9.94
C GLU A 20 -7.39 -5.24 9.17
N VAL A 21 -7.28 -5.07 7.86
CA VAL A 21 -8.40 -4.70 6.97
C VAL A 21 -9.50 -5.78 6.99
N LEU A 22 -9.14 -7.07 6.92
CA LEU A 22 -10.11 -8.18 6.96
C LEU A 22 -10.76 -8.34 8.35
N ASP A 23 -10.03 -8.02 9.41
CA ASP A 23 -10.57 -7.97 10.76
C ASP A 23 -11.61 -6.85 10.89
N VAL A 24 -11.32 -5.67 10.36
CA VAL A 24 -12.28 -4.55 10.29
C VAL A 24 -13.53 -4.94 9.48
N VAL A 25 -13.38 -5.63 8.34
CA VAL A 25 -14.53 -6.18 7.58
C VAL A 25 -15.37 -7.09 8.47
N SER A 26 -14.72 -7.98 9.22
CA SER A 26 -15.40 -8.96 10.08
C SER A 26 -16.15 -8.29 11.23
N GLU A 27 -15.55 -7.27 11.86
CA GLU A 27 -16.17 -6.45 12.90
C GLU A 27 -17.40 -5.70 12.38
N LYS A 28 -17.25 -4.98 11.26
CA LYS A 28 -18.35 -4.21 10.65
C LYS A 28 -19.46 -5.11 10.11
N ALA A 29 -19.13 -6.31 9.63
CA ALA A 29 -20.13 -7.28 9.20
C ALA A 29 -20.94 -7.84 10.38
N GLY A 30 -20.31 -8.17 11.50
CA GLY A 30 -20.97 -8.83 12.63
C GLY A 30 -21.71 -10.12 12.20
N GLY A 31 -22.97 -10.27 12.66
CA GLY A 31 -23.82 -11.44 12.41
C GLY A 31 -25.14 -11.15 11.67
N GLY A 32 -25.80 -12.20 11.19
CA GLY A 32 -27.14 -12.10 10.59
C GLY A 32 -27.16 -11.75 9.09
N LEU A 33 -28.34 -11.37 8.58
CA LEU A 33 -28.55 -11.10 7.14
C LEU A 33 -27.79 -9.86 6.65
N ALA A 34 -27.77 -8.78 7.44
CA ALA A 34 -27.03 -7.56 7.11
C ALA A 34 -25.52 -7.83 7.05
N GLY A 35 -24.99 -8.59 8.01
CA GLY A 35 -23.58 -8.98 8.01
C GLY A 35 -23.18 -9.84 6.81
N ARG A 36 -24.03 -10.77 6.39
CA ARG A 36 -23.81 -11.54 5.16
C ARG A 36 -23.79 -10.66 3.92
N ALA A 37 -24.58 -9.58 3.88
CA ALA A 37 -24.57 -8.63 2.78
C ALA A 37 -23.26 -7.81 2.75
N ILE A 38 -22.76 -7.37 3.91
CA ILE A 38 -21.47 -6.65 4.02
C ILE A 38 -20.31 -7.53 3.55
N ARG A 39 -20.20 -8.78 4.03
CA ARG A 39 -19.13 -9.70 3.59
C ARG A 39 -19.15 -9.94 2.08
N ARG A 40 -20.35 -10.10 1.49
CA ARG A 40 -20.49 -10.34 0.04
C ARG A 40 -20.22 -9.12 -0.83
N SER A 41 -20.36 -7.91 -0.29
CA SER A 41 -20.16 -6.67 -1.04
C SER A 41 -18.78 -6.09 -0.75
N ALA A 42 -18.62 -5.46 0.41
CA ALA A 42 -17.35 -4.87 0.82
C ALA A 42 -16.25 -5.92 0.98
N GLY A 43 -16.52 -7.05 1.65
CA GLY A 43 -15.49 -8.06 1.90
C GLY A 43 -14.83 -8.60 0.62
N VAL A 44 -15.62 -8.95 -0.39
CA VAL A 44 -15.09 -9.42 -1.69
C VAL A 44 -14.29 -8.32 -2.42
N VAL A 45 -14.75 -7.08 -2.35
CA VAL A 45 -14.04 -5.94 -2.96
C VAL A 45 -12.70 -5.74 -2.27
N THR A 46 -12.70 -5.74 -0.94
CA THR A 46 -11.53 -5.58 -0.08
C THR A 46 -10.52 -6.71 -0.26
N GLU A 47 -10.94 -7.99 -0.25
CA GLU A 47 -10.04 -9.13 -0.52
C GLU A 47 -9.30 -8.97 -1.86
N ARG A 48 -10.01 -8.54 -2.91
CA ARG A 48 -9.39 -8.30 -4.21
C ARG A 48 -8.44 -7.09 -4.22
N ILE A 49 -8.77 -6.03 -3.47
CA ILE A 49 -7.88 -4.87 -3.28
C ILE A 49 -6.58 -5.33 -2.62
N GLU A 50 -6.66 -6.16 -1.58
CA GLU A 50 -5.50 -6.69 -0.86
C GLU A 50 -4.59 -7.57 -1.75
N GLU A 51 -5.16 -8.47 -2.54
CA GLU A 51 -4.39 -9.27 -3.51
C GLU A 51 -3.63 -8.38 -4.50
N GLN A 52 -4.28 -7.32 -4.98
CA GLN A 52 -3.70 -6.34 -5.89
C GLN A 52 -2.60 -5.49 -5.23
N MET A 53 -2.74 -5.17 -3.95
CA MET A 53 -1.72 -4.43 -3.20
C MET A 53 -0.46 -5.26 -2.97
N ARG A 54 -0.60 -6.56 -2.66
CA ARG A 54 0.53 -7.48 -2.53
C ARG A 54 1.37 -7.54 -3.80
N GLU A 55 0.70 -7.61 -4.94
CA GLU A 55 1.37 -7.64 -6.23
C GLU A 55 2.08 -6.31 -6.53
N GLN A 56 1.43 -5.17 -6.29
CA GLN A 56 2.08 -3.85 -6.46
C GLN A 56 3.30 -3.66 -5.56
N GLY A 57 3.26 -4.14 -4.31
CA GLY A 57 4.41 -4.10 -3.43
C GLY A 57 5.62 -4.86 -3.99
N ARG A 58 5.38 -6.00 -4.67
CA ARG A 58 6.43 -6.71 -5.40
C ARG A 58 6.97 -5.83 -6.54
N VAL A 59 6.10 -5.31 -7.39
CA VAL A 59 6.47 -4.46 -8.55
C VAL A 59 7.30 -3.25 -8.10
N LEU A 60 6.89 -2.57 -7.04
CA LEU A 60 7.59 -1.42 -6.48
C LEU A 60 9.03 -1.75 -6.06
N VAL A 61 9.23 -2.85 -5.32
CA VAL A 61 10.58 -3.25 -4.87
C VAL A 61 11.43 -3.71 -6.05
N GLU A 62 10.84 -4.35 -7.07
CA GLU A 62 11.55 -4.75 -8.27
C GLU A 62 11.97 -3.56 -9.13
N TYR A 63 11.07 -2.60 -9.35
CA TYR A 63 11.33 -1.33 -10.00
C TYR A 63 12.47 -0.57 -9.30
N THR A 64 12.36 -0.40 -7.98
CA THR A 64 13.39 0.27 -7.16
C THR A 64 14.74 -0.41 -7.33
N ALA A 65 14.77 -1.75 -7.29
CA ALA A 65 16.02 -2.49 -7.48
C ALA A 65 16.59 -2.39 -8.90
N ALA A 66 15.76 -2.28 -9.93
CA ALA A 66 16.19 -2.03 -11.30
C ALA A 66 16.77 -0.62 -11.46
N ARG A 67 16.13 0.37 -10.84
CA ARG A 67 16.60 1.77 -10.82
C ARG A 67 17.95 1.91 -10.11
N VAL A 68 18.13 1.27 -8.95
CA VAL A 68 19.43 1.22 -8.23
C VAL A 68 20.54 0.56 -9.09
N ARG A 69 20.20 -0.40 -9.95
CA ARG A 69 21.16 -1.01 -10.90
C ARG A 69 21.46 -0.13 -12.12
N GLY A 70 20.75 0.97 -12.31
CA GLY A 70 20.89 1.85 -13.47
C GLY A 70 20.29 1.27 -14.75
N GLU A 71 19.23 0.47 -14.66
CA GLU A 71 18.49 0.01 -15.84
C GLU A 71 17.82 1.19 -16.56
N GLU A 72 17.98 1.28 -17.89
CA GLU A 72 17.53 2.44 -18.68
C GLU A 72 16.03 2.42 -19.04
N ASP A 73 15.43 1.23 -19.19
CA ASP A 73 14.01 1.06 -19.51
C ASP A 73 13.27 0.44 -18.33
N LEU A 74 12.53 1.27 -17.62
CA LEU A 74 11.69 0.86 -16.49
C LEU A 74 10.19 0.85 -16.84
N SER A 75 9.83 1.12 -18.10
CA SER A 75 8.44 1.29 -18.54
C SER A 75 7.59 0.04 -18.37
N ALA A 76 8.22 -1.14 -18.30
CA ALA A 76 7.53 -2.40 -18.02
C ALA A 76 6.94 -2.43 -16.61
N TYR A 77 7.67 -1.93 -15.62
CA TYR A 77 7.20 -1.89 -14.24
C TYR A 77 6.07 -0.87 -14.05
N GLU A 78 6.13 0.29 -14.71
CA GLU A 78 5.03 1.27 -14.68
C GLU A 78 3.73 0.67 -15.23
N ARG A 79 3.81 -0.09 -16.34
CA ARG A 79 2.65 -0.79 -16.91
C ARG A 79 2.13 -1.85 -15.95
N GLU A 80 3.02 -2.67 -15.41
CA GLU A 80 2.67 -3.72 -14.45
C GLU A 80 2.06 -3.16 -13.16
N PHE A 81 2.57 -2.03 -12.67
CA PHE A 81 2.01 -1.30 -11.53
C PHE A 81 0.58 -0.84 -11.82
N LEU A 82 0.32 -0.23 -12.98
CA LEU A 82 -1.05 0.18 -13.36
C LEU A 82 -1.97 -1.04 -13.53
N GLU A 83 -1.51 -2.09 -14.21
CA GLU A 83 -2.28 -3.35 -14.40
C GLU A 83 -2.62 -4.03 -13.07
N THR A 84 -1.86 -3.79 -12.01
CA THR A 84 -2.09 -4.35 -10.68
C THR A 84 -2.73 -3.36 -9.71
N ASN A 85 -2.83 -2.07 -10.05
CA ASN A 85 -3.37 -1.05 -9.15
C ASN A 85 -4.90 -1.15 -8.99
N PRO A 86 -5.43 -1.21 -7.75
CA PRO A 86 -6.85 -1.48 -7.52
C PRO A 86 -7.75 -0.30 -7.88
N VAL A 87 -7.26 0.93 -7.79
CA VAL A 87 -7.99 2.15 -8.18
C VAL A 87 -8.05 2.22 -9.69
N TRP A 88 -6.89 2.10 -10.37
CA TRP A 88 -6.81 2.09 -11.83
C TRP A 88 -7.74 1.07 -12.47
N ASN A 89 -7.69 -0.18 -12.01
CA ASN A 89 -8.47 -1.29 -12.57
C ASN A 89 -9.99 -1.17 -12.37
N ARG A 90 -10.46 -0.22 -11.57
CA ARG A 90 -11.88 0.00 -11.28
C ARG A 90 -12.39 1.34 -11.79
N TYR A 91 -11.50 2.20 -12.28
CA TYR A 91 -11.85 3.55 -12.62
C TYR A 91 -12.63 3.60 -13.95
N ASP A 92 -13.82 4.21 -13.94
CA ASP A 92 -14.65 4.45 -15.13
C ASP A 92 -15.00 5.95 -15.33
N GLY A 93 -14.36 6.84 -14.57
CA GLY A 93 -14.60 8.28 -14.62
C GLY A 93 -13.86 9.00 -15.75
N ASP A 94 -14.18 10.28 -15.94
CA ASP A 94 -13.62 11.11 -17.02
C ASP A 94 -12.15 11.57 -16.79
N GLY A 95 -11.61 11.33 -15.59
CA GLY A 95 -10.29 11.81 -15.15
C GLY A 95 -9.15 10.81 -15.32
N GLU A 96 -9.23 9.88 -16.27
CA GLU A 96 -8.27 8.76 -16.40
C GLU A 96 -6.82 9.25 -16.54
N ALA A 97 -6.58 10.31 -17.32
CA ALA A 97 -5.24 10.86 -17.48
C ALA A 97 -4.68 11.47 -16.18
N GLU A 98 -5.52 12.12 -15.39
CA GLU A 98 -5.13 12.68 -14.08
C GLU A 98 -4.84 11.55 -13.09
N LEU A 99 -5.70 10.53 -13.04
CA LEU A 99 -5.50 9.35 -12.21
C LEU A 99 -4.18 8.66 -12.56
N ARG A 100 -3.91 8.44 -13.86
CA ARG A 100 -2.67 7.81 -14.31
C ARG A 100 -1.45 8.58 -13.84
N ALA A 101 -1.43 9.90 -14.02
CA ALA A 101 -0.33 10.74 -13.58
C ALA A 101 -0.15 10.66 -12.06
N HIS A 102 -1.23 10.81 -11.31
CA HIS A 102 -1.22 10.73 -9.85
C HIS A 102 -0.66 9.41 -9.32
N LEU A 103 -1.09 8.27 -9.90
CA LEU A 103 -0.63 6.95 -9.47
C LEU A 103 0.86 6.74 -9.79
N LEU A 104 1.33 7.20 -10.96
CA LEU A 104 2.74 7.08 -11.34
C LEU A 104 3.63 8.02 -10.54
N ASP A 105 3.18 9.23 -10.22
CA ASP A 105 3.92 10.14 -9.35
C ASP A 105 4.10 9.53 -7.95
N HIS A 106 3.04 8.94 -7.39
CA HIS A 106 3.11 8.23 -6.11
C HIS A 106 4.02 7.00 -6.17
N PHE A 107 4.01 6.26 -7.28
CA PHE A 107 4.89 5.12 -7.50
C PHE A 107 6.37 5.53 -7.53
N GLU A 108 6.69 6.62 -8.22
CA GLU A 108 8.05 7.20 -8.27
C GLU A 108 8.52 7.71 -6.90
N GLU A 109 7.63 8.35 -6.14
CA GLU A 109 7.91 8.81 -4.78
C GLU A 109 8.22 7.63 -3.86
N ALA A 110 7.36 6.61 -3.85
CA ALA A 110 7.54 5.39 -3.07
C ALA A 110 8.82 4.63 -3.45
N ALA A 111 9.20 4.64 -4.73
CA ALA A 111 10.45 4.05 -5.18
C ALA A 111 11.66 4.83 -4.65
N SER A 112 11.60 6.16 -4.71
CA SER A 112 12.65 7.05 -4.21
C SER A 112 12.87 6.88 -2.70
N ASP A 113 11.80 6.66 -1.94
CA ASP A 113 11.86 6.35 -0.50
C ASP A 113 12.52 4.98 -0.22
N LEU A 114 12.33 4.00 -1.10
CA LEU A 114 12.94 2.67 -0.96
C LEU A 114 14.36 2.57 -1.51
N GLU A 115 14.78 3.47 -2.40
CA GLU A 115 16.11 3.41 -3.04
C GLU A 115 17.27 3.31 -2.03
N PRO A 116 17.34 4.14 -0.97
CA PRO A 116 18.42 4.04 0.04
C PRO A 116 18.41 2.71 0.78
N LEU A 117 17.21 2.15 1.01
CA LEU A 117 17.07 0.86 1.68
C LEU A 117 17.55 -0.26 0.77
N VAL A 118 17.10 -0.28 -0.48
CA VAL A 118 17.52 -1.29 -1.46
C VAL A 118 19.01 -1.23 -1.77
N ALA A 119 19.61 -0.04 -1.75
CA ALA A 119 21.04 0.17 -1.96
C ALA A 119 21.91 -0.06 -0.71
N SER A 120 21.34 -0.06 0.50
CA SER A 120 22.07 -0.23 1.77
C SER A 120 22.84 -1.55 1.80
N GLU A 121 23.91 -1.64 2.61
CA GLU A 121 24.65 -2.88 2.90
C GLU A 121 24.10 -3.67 4.11
N ALA A 122 23.20 -3.10 4.91
CA ALA A 122 22.62 -3.74 6.10
C ALA A 122 21.92 -5.08 5.82
N GLU A 123 21.80 -5.94 6.84
CA GLU A 123 21.23 -7.30 6.65
C GLU A 123 19.70 -7.33 6.66
N ASP A 124 19.06 -6.33 7.28
CA ASP A 124 17.61 -6.22 7.42
C ASP A 124 17.07 -4.82 7.12
N PHE A 125 15.76 -4.75 6.86
CA PHE A 125 15.06 -3.52 6.48
C PHE A 125 15.12 -2.45 7.57
N TRP A 126 14.95 -2.83 8.83
CA TRP A 126 14.82 -1.89 9.94
C TRP A 126 16.14 -1.23 10.29
N THR A 127 17.23 -2.00 10.25
CA THR A 127 18.59 -1.45 10.39
C THR A 127 18.89 -0.46 9.26
N ALA A 128 18.60 -0.82 8.00
CA ALA A 128 18.79 0.10 6.88
C ALA A 128 17.94 1.36 6.98
N LEU A 129 16.70 1.23 7.49
CA LEU A 129 15.80 2.36 7.71
C LEU A 129 16.42 3.33 8.72
N GLY A 130 16.92 2.83 9.86
CA GLY A 130 17.59 3.63 10.87
C GLY A 130 18.93 4.24 10.45
N GLU A 131 19.62 3.61 9.50
CA GLU A 131 20.85 4.16 8.90
C GLU A 131 20.56 5.25 7.86
N ALA A 132 19.49 5.10 7.07
CA ALA A 132 19.17 5.99 5.95
C ALA A 132 18.33 7.19 6.36
N TYR A 133 17.47 7.04 7.37
CA TYR A 133 16.46 8.03 7.73
C TYR A 133 16.48 8.34 9.22
N THR A 134 16.11 9.58 9.55
CA THR A 134 15.72 9.91 10.92
C THR A 134 14.38 9.27 11.26
N ARG A 135 14.07 9.16 12.55
CA ARG A 135 12.75 8.67 13.01
C ARG A 135 11.59 9.38 12.34
N ARG A 136 11.62 10.72 12.28
CA ARG A 136 10.56 11.53 11.65
C ARG A 136 10.41 11.22 10.17
N GLU A 137 11.52 11.08 9.44
CA GLU A 137 11.47 10.74 8.01
C GLU A 137 10.94 9.32 7.80
N ALA A 138 11.34 8.36 8.64
CA ALA A 138 10.81 7.00 8.58
C ALA A 138 9.31 6.94 8.88
N GLU A 139 8.83 7.71 9.86
CA GLU A 139 7.40 7.88 10.15
C GLU A 139 6.65 8.45 8.93
N GLU A 140 7.17 9.52 8.32
CA GLU A 140 6.58 10.14 7.12
C GLU A 140 6.54 9.20 5.92
N ILE A 141 7.60 8.41 5.68
CA ILE A 141 7.66 7.43 4.61
C ILE A 141 6.63 6.31 4.83
N LEU A 142 6.60 5.72 6.03
CA LEU A 142 5.66 4.65 6.34
C LEU A 142 4.21 5.16 6.23
N ASP A 143 3.93 6.36 6.73
CA ASP A 143 2.59 6.97 6.62
C ASP A 143 2.16 7.13 5.15
N ARG A 144 3.02 7.68 4.28
CA ARG A 144 2.72 7.82 2.85
C ARG A 144 2.49 6.49 2.15
N HIS A 145 3.30 5.47 2.45
CA HIS A 145 3.21 4.16 1.78
C HIS A 145 1.91 3.39 2.12
N PHE A 146 1.31 3.67 3.27
CA PHE A 146 0.11 2.99 3.77
C PHE A 146 -1.10 3.92 3.88
N SER A 147 -1.25 4.87 2.94
CA SER A 147 -2.39 5.80 2.84
C SER A 147 -3.21 5.59 1.56
N GLN A 148 -3.61 4.34 1.28
CA GLN A 148 -4.38 4.01 0.07
C GLN A 148 -5.81 4.54 0.15
N ALA A 149 -6.38 4.61 1.36
CA ALA A 149 -7.72 5.18 1.58
C ALA A 149 -7.87 6.58 0.95
N GLU A 150 -6.83 7.42 1.03
CA GLU A 150 -6.82 8.77 0.43
C GLU A 150 -7.00 8.73 -1.09
N THR A 151 -6.33 7.79 -1.78
CA THR A 151 -6.47 7.65 -3.24
C THR A 151 -7.88 7.16 -3.59
N PHE A 152 -8.44 6.21 -2.83
CA PHE A 152 -9.82 5.77 -3.03
C PHE A 152 -10.83 6.89 -2.76
N GLU A 153 -10.58 7.74 -1.78
CA GLU A 153 -11.44 8.88 -1.48
C GLU A 153 -11.44 9.91 -2.61
N ARG A 154 -10.24 10.29 -3.09
CA ARG A 154 -10.08 11.26 -4.18
C ARG A 154 -10.80 10.84 -5.46
N TYR A 155 -10.74 9.55 -5.81
CA TYR A 155 -11.32 9.01 -7.04
C TYR A 155 -12.62 8.21 -6.82
N ARG A 156 -13.23 8.33 -5.64
CA ARG A 156 -14.38 7.50 -5.20
C ARG A 156 -15.46 7.37 -6.26
N ASP A 157 -15.87 8.49 -6.85
CA ASP A 157 -17.02 8.55 -7.74
C ASP A 157 -16.75 7.87 -9.10
N GLY A 158 -15.48 7.72 -9.49
CA GLY A 158 -15.08 6.94 -10.67
C GLY A 158 -14.72 5.49 -10.34
N VAL A 159 -14.52 5.13 -9.08
CA VAL A 159 -14.17 3.75 -8.65
C VAL A 159 -15.40 2.95 -8.21
N PHE A 160 -16.36 3.62 -7.58
CA PHE A 160 -17.53 2.97 -6.97
C PHE A 160 -18.82 3.48 -7.58
N SER A 161 -19.57 2.57 -8.22
CA SER A 161 -20.92 2.84 -8.73
C SER A 161 -21.96 3.12 -7.63
N SER A 162 -21.65 2.78 -6.37
CA SER A 162 -22.51 3.05 -5.22
C SER A 162 -21.73 3.80 -4.16
N ARG A 163 -22.13 5.05 -3.89
CA ARG A 163 -21.55 5.87 -2.83
C ARG A 163 -21.52 5.17 -1.47
N ARG A 164 -22.61 4.49 -1.11
CA ARG A 164 -22.68 3.74 0.16
C ARG A 164 -21.64 2.61 0.25
N ILE A 165 -21.38 1.91 -0.86
CA ILE A 165 -20.37 0.85 -0.89
C ILE A 165 -18.98 1.48 -0.87
N GLY A 166 -18.76 2.56 -1.63
CA GLY A 166 -17.50 3.30 -1.64
C GLY A 166 -17.13 3.82 -0.26
N ASP A 167 -18.05 4.53 0.41
CA ASP A 167 -17.85 5.06 1.75
C ASP A 167 -17.53 3.95 2.76
N LEU A 168 -18.19 2.77 2.65
CA LEU A 168 -17.90 1.63 3.51
C LEU A 168 -16.53 1.01 3.25
N VAL A 169 -16.12 0.87 1.99
CA VAL A 169 -14.80 0.31 1.64
C VAL A 169 -13.68 1.26 2.06
N ILE A 170 -13.84 2.56 1.85
CA ILE A 170 -12.88 3.60 2.27
C ILE A 170 -12.72 3.56 3.79
N ASP A 171 -13.82 3.57 4.55
CA ASP A 171 -13.82 3.49 6.02
C ASP A 171 -13.17 2.18 6.54
N ILE A 172 -13.36 1.06 5.84
CA ILE A 172 -12.67 -0.21 6.14
C ILE A 172 -11.16 -0.09 5.94
N LEU A 173 -10.74 0.44 4.79
CA LEU A 173 -9.32 0.61 4.45
C LEU A 173 -8.65 1.58 5.42
N GLU A 174 -9.23 2.75 5.64
CA GLU A 174 -8.73 3.79 6.55
C GLU A 174 -8.55 3.22 7.97
N THR A 175 -9.56 2.53 8.51
CA THR A 175 -9.45 1.92 9.85
C THR A 175 -8.35 0.85 9.90
N GLY A 176 -8.22 0.02 8.86
CA GLY A 176 -7.19 -1.03 8.80
C GLY A 176 -5.78 -0.45 8.70
N GLU A 177 -5.61 0.59 7.89
CA GLU A 177 -4.35 1.34 7.77
C GLU A 177 -3.97 2.01 9.09
N GLU A 178 -4.90 2.67 9.78
CA GLU A 178 -4.65 3.28 11.10
C GLU A 178 -4.16 2.27 12.14
N ARG A 179 -4.83 1.10 12.22
CA ARG A 179 -4.41 0.02 13.12
C ARG A 179 -3.02 -0.51 12.77
N PHE A 180 -2.76 -0.67 11.48
CA PHE A 180 -1.45 -1.11 11.03
C PHE A 180 -0.36 -0.09 11.36
N ARG A 181 -0.58 1.21 11.11
CA ARG A 181 0.37 2.28 11.47
C ARG A 181 0.68 2.30 12.96
N ALA A 182 -0.33 2.20 13.82
CA ALA A 182 -0.12 2.10 15.27
C ALA A 182 0.73 0.87 15.66
N SER A 183 0.70 -0.20 14.86
CA SER A 183 1.53 -1.38 15.07
C SER A 183 2.99 -1.22 14.60
N LEU A 184 3.27 -0.23 13.74
CA LEU A 184 4.62 0.12 13.29
C LEU A 184 5.36 1.00 14.31
N ASP A 185 4.65 1.78 15.12
CA ASP A 185 5.25 2.62 16.17
C ASP A 185 6.14 1.80 17.11
N ALA A 186 5.71 0.59 17.49
CA ALA A 186 6.50 -0.32 18.31
C ALA A 186 7.80 -0.79 17.64
N GLU A 187 7.80 -0.92 16.30
CA GLU A 187 8.99 -1.27 15.54
C GLU A 187 9.93 -0.07 15.38
N LEU A 188 9.37 1.13 15.18
CA LEU A 188 10.13 2.37 15.15
C LEU A 188 10.79 2.67 16.50
N ASP A 189 10.08 2.43 17.62
CA ASP A 189 10.65 2.52 18.96
C ASP A 189 11.81 1.53 19.17
N ARG A 190 11.74 0.34 18.57
CA ARG A 190 12.85 -0.63 18.62
C ARG A 190 14.07 -0.18 17.82
N VAL A 191 13.88 0.57 16.73
CA VAL A 191 14.97 1.05 15.86
C VAL A 191 15.59 2.33 16.38
N TYR A 192 14.76 3.26 16.88
CA TYR A 192 15.16 4.62 17.24
C TYR A 192 15.11 4.91 18.75
N GLY A 193 14.58 4.00 19.55
CA GLY A 193 14.58 4.11 21.01
C GLY A 193 15.97 3.86 21.58
N GLU A 194 16.39 4.74 22.51
CA GLU A 194 17.60 4.57 23.32
C GLU A 194 17.48 3.40 24.32
#